data_AF-A0A3D6DGK5-F1
#
_entry.id   AF-A0A3D6DGK5-F1
#
_cell.length_a   1.000
_cell.length_b   1.000
_cell.length_c   1.000
_cell.angle_alpha   90.00
_cell.angle_beta   90.00
_cell.angle_gamma   90.00
#
_symmetry.space_group_name_H-M   'P 1'
#
loop_
_entity.id
_entity.type
_entity.pdbx_description
1 polymer ?
#
loop_
_entity_poly.entity_id
_entity_poly.type
_entity_poly.pdbx_seq_one_letter_code
_entity_poly.pdbx_strand_id
1 'polypeptide(L)'
;MTSLPPAHSALLSQAGSFLSDMVTDSRFKMKGSDVSTRLDHIAKEIEETGTYTHTDEELRFGVQWAWRSSNRCIGRHMWRTLKIQDCRDIRTRDGVADALQNHLNTAWKGGDLESVITVFPPRIPGEPHRPDAVRIGNHQLLRYAGFKKDDGTVTGDPHSTEFTERMLSQGWNPAQRGAHTPLPWSIWIDDQETAPLDHFAAHPEQFPEVDITHPEHTGIDALGLRWYAIPVISEMALVIGGITYPCAPFNGWYMGTEIAARNFCDPQRYNLIERIGQAMGLDTSSNR
;
A
#
# COMPACT_ATOMS: atom_id res chain seq x y z
N MET A 1 -12.75 39.49 -15.71
CA MET A 1 -12.24 38.20 -15.23
C MET A 1 -12.60 38.10 -13.77
N THR A 2 -13.65 37.35 -13.43
CA THR A 2 -14.00 37.02 -12.05
C THR A 2 -12.84 36.23 -11.45
N SER A 3 -12.32 36.67 -10.31
CA SER A 3 -11.25 35.95 -9.62
C SER A 3 -11.74 34.56 -9.22
N LEU A 4 -10.95 33.52 -9.48
CA LEU A 4 -11.21 32.16 -9.02
C LEU A 4 -11.50 32.12 -7.51
N PRO A 5 -12.38 31.23 -7.04
CA PRO A 5 -12.50 30.93 -5.62
C PRO A 5 -11.12 30.58 -5.02
N PRO A 6 -10.83 30.92 -3.75
CA PRO A 6 -9.52 30.67 -3.14
C PRO A 6 -9.03 29.21 -3.25
N ALA A 7 -9.94 28.25 -3.10
CA ALA A 7 -9.63 26.82 -3.25
C ALA A 7 -9.20 26.45 -4.68
N HIS A 8 -9.87 27.02 -5.70
CA HIS A 8 -9.54 26.81 -7.10
C HIS A 8 -8.19 27.43 -7.44
N SER A 9 -7.92 28.63 -6.91
CA SER A 9 -6.61 29.29 -7.08
C SER A 9 -5.47 28.49 -6.44
N ALA A 10 -5.71 27.89 -5.27
CA ALA A 10 -4.72 27.03 -4.62
C ALA A 10 -4.45 25.76 -5.43
N LEU A 11 -5.51 25.09 -5.92
CA LEU A 11 -5.39 23.89 -6.75
C LEU A 11 -4.63 24.17 -8.06
N LEU A 12 -4.96 25.26 -8.75
CA LEU A 12 -4.25 25.68 -9.96
C LEU A 12 -2.77 25.98 -9.68
N SER A 13 -2.46 26.62 -8.54
CA SER A 13 -1.08 26.88 -8.13
C SER A 13 -0.30 25.58 -7.88
N GLN A 14 -0.92 24.58 -7.22
CA GLN A 14 -0.32 23.28 -6.99
C GLN A 14 -0.09 22.51 -8.29
N ALA A 15 -1.04 22.56 -9.24
CA ALA A 15 -0.86 22.02 -10.57
C ALA A 15 0.32 22.68 -11.31
N GLY A 16 0.46 24.01 -11.20
CA GLY A 16 1.60 24.75 -11.77
C GLY A 16 2.95 24.34 -11.20
N SER A 17 3.05 24.14 -9.88
CA SER A 17 4.28 23.60 -9.27
C SER A 17 4.58 22.20 -9.76
N PHE A 18 3.57 21.33 -9.87
CA PHE A 18 3.72 19.97 -10.38
C PHE A 18 4.20 19.92 -11.84
N LEU A 19 3.60 20.73 -12.73
CA LEU A 19 4.04 20.80 -14.13
C LEU A 19 5.44 21.40 -14.25
N SER A 20 5.81 22.35 -13.37
CA SER A 20 7.17 22.89 -13.32
C SER A 20 8.20 21.82 -12.98
N ASP A 21 7.91 20.95 -12.01
CA ASP A 21 8.76 19.80 -11.70
C ASP A 21 8.88 18.85 -12.90
N MET A 22 7.76 18.58 -13.58
CA MET A 22 7.70 17.68 -14.74
C MET A 22 8.60 18.14 -15.90
N VAL A 23 8.65 19.44 -16.17
CA VAL A 23 9.51 20.04 -17.22
C VAL A 23 10.99 19.83 -16.95
N THR A 24 11.39 19.73 -15.68
CA THR A 24 12.80 19.49 -15.33
C THR A 24 13.24 18.05 -15.57
N ASP A 25 12.30 17.12 -15.75
CA ASP A 25 12.59 15.71 -15.96
C ASP A 25 12.72 15.41 -17.46
N SER A 26 13.93 15.08 -17.90
CA SER A 26 14.25 14.83 -19.32
C SER A 26 13.49 13.66 -19.96
N ARG A 27 12.82 12.81 -19.17
CA ARG A 27 11.97 11.74 -19.66
C ARG A 27 10.65 12.26 -20.25
N PHE A 28 10.26 13.48 -19.88
CA PHE A 28 9.01 14.11 -20.29
C PHE A 28 9.33 15.31 -21.19
N LYS A 29 8.82 15.28 -22.42
CA LYS A 29 9.12 16.32 -23.42
C LYS A 29 8.06 17.43 -23.38
N MET A 30 7.99 18.16 -22.28
CA MET A 30 7.20 19.40 -22.18
C MET A 30 8.09 20.62 -22.40
N LYS A 31 7.77 21.45 -23.38
CA LYS A 31 8.34 22.80 -23.53
C LYS A 31 7.57 23.80 -22.68
N GLY A 32 8.15 24.97 -22.41
CA GLY A 32 7.49 26.02 -21.63
C GLY A 32 6.15 26.49 -22.22
N SER A 33 6.01 26.49 -23.56
CA SER A 33 4.72 26.73 -24.23
C SER A 33 3.66 25.71 -23.85
N ASP A 34 4.05 24.45 -23.67
CA ASP A 34 3.16 23.33 -23.41
C ASP A 34 2.61 23.40 -21.98
N VAL A 35 3.41 23.92 -21.03
CA VAL A 35 3.00 24.17 -19.65
C VAL A 35 1.91 25.24 -19.58
N SER A 36 2.12 26.37 -20.27
CA SER A 36 1.14 27.47 -20.26
C SER A 36 -0.20 26.99 -20.83
N THR A 37 -0.18 26.32 -21.99
CA THR A 37 -1.39 25.77 -22.60
C THR A 37 -2.06 24.74 -21.70
N ARG A 38 -1.29 23.86 -21.03
CA ARG A 38 -1.86 22.89 -20.10
C ARG A 38 -2.47 23.57 -18.87
N LEU A 39 -1.85 24.63 -18.34
CA LEU A 39 -2.40 25.40 -17.22
C LEU A 39 -3.70 26.11 -17.60
N ASP A 40 -3.82 26.64 -18.82
CA ASP A 40 -5.07 27.24 -19.30
C ASP A 40 -6.20 26.19 -19.36
N HIS A 41 -5.89 24.97 -19.83
CA HIS A 41 -6.84 23.86 -19.81
C HIS A 41 -7.24 23.44 -18.38
N ILE A 42 -6.26 23.32 -17.47
CA ILE A 42 -6.51 22.99 -16.07
C ILE A 42 -7.36 24.07 -15.40
N ALA A 43 -7.05 25.36 -15.63
CA ALA A 43 -7.82 26.47 -15.08
C ALA A 43 -9.28 26.39 -15.53
N LYS A 44 -9.52 26.13 -16.82
CA LYS A 44 -10.86 25.96 -17.37
C LYS A 44 -11.58 24.74 -16.76
N GLU A 45 -10.91 23.60 -16.65
CA GLU A 45 -11.49 22.38 -16.05
C GLU A 45 -11.87 22.61 -14.58
N ILE A 46 -11.03 23.33 -13.82
CA ILE A 46 -11.30 23.71 -12.43
C ILE A 46 -12.49 24.67 -12.33
N GLU A 47 -12.61 25.63 -13.25
CA GLU A 47 -13.77 26.54 -13.31
C GLU A 47 -15.07 25.77 -13.56
N GLU A 48 -15.04 24.78 -14.45
CA GLU A 48 -16.23 24.03 -14.87
C GLU A 48 -16.63 22.92 -13.88
N THR A 49 -15.65 22.27 -13.24
CA THR A 49 -15.87 21.04 -12.47
C THR A 49 -15.44 21.11 -11.01
N GLY A 50 -14.73 22.17 -10.61
CA GLY A 50 -14.11 22.28 -9.29
C GLY A 50 -12.79 21.52 -9.13
N THR A 51 -12.34 20.78 -10.14
CA THR A 51 -11.11 19.97 -10.12
C THR A 51 -10.47 19.89 -11.51
N TYR A 52 -9.36 19.14 -11.65
CA TYR A 52 -8.84 18.74 -12.95
C TYR A 52 -8.41 17.28 -12.96
N THR A 53 -8.32 16.72 -14.15
CA THR A 53 -7.93 15.33 -14.37
C THR A 53 -6.52 15.26 -14.92
N HIS A 54 -5.67 14.47 -14.27
CA HIS A 54 -4.33 14.18 -14.78
C HIS A 54 -4.39 13.41 -16.10
N THR A 55 -3.50 13.69 -17.04
CA THR A 55 -3.25 12.79 -18.18
C THR A 55 -2.51 11.54 -17.71
N ASP A 56 -2.44 10.51 -18.55
CA ASP A 56 -1.67 9.29 -18.26
C ASP A 56 -0.18 9.61 -18.02
N GLU A 57 0.34 10.57 -18.79
CA GLU A 57 1.73 11.01 -18.68
C GLU A 57 1.99 11.77 -17.36
N GLU A 58 1.06 12.64 -16.97
CA GLU A 58 1.11 13.35 -15.69
C GLU A 58 0.98 12.39 -14.51
N LEU A 59 0.05 11.42 -14.57
CA LEU A 59 -0.09 10.40 -13.53
C LEU A 59 1.21 9.61 -13.38
N ARG A 60 1.78 9.13 -14.49
CA ARG A 60 3.05 8.40 -14.52
C ARG A 60 4.21 9.21 -13.95
N PHE A 61 4.29 10.50 -14.25
CA PHE A 61 5.30 11.36 -13.64
C PHE A 61 5.07 11.50 -12.13
N GLY A 62 3.85 11.87 -11.72
CA GLY A 62 3.51 12.17 -10.34
C GLY A 62 3.68 11.01 -9.38
N VAL A 63 3.24 9.80 -9.75
CA VAL A 63 3.43 8.58 -8.93
C VAL A 63 4.90 8.28 -8.67
N GLN A 64 5.73 8.38 -9.72
CA GLN A 64 7.16 8.13 -9.64
C GLN A 64 7.87 9.23 -8.83
N TRP A 65 7.47 10.49 -9.04
CA TRP A 65 8.01 11.64 -8.32
C TRP A 65 7.65 11.61 -6.82
N ALA A 66 6.44 11.16 -6.49
CA ALA A 66 6.02 10.96 -5.11
C ALA A 66 6.91 9.93 -4.40
N TRP A 67 7.21 8.79 -5.05
CA TRP A 67 8.14 7.81 -4.47
C TRP A 67 9.56 8.37 -4.34
N ARG A 68 10.07 9.05 -5.36
CA ARG A 68 11.38 9.74 -5.30
C ARG A 68 11.47 10.70 -4.10
N SER A 69 10.36 11.37 -3.80
CA SER A 69 10.25 12.38 -2.74
C SER A 69 9.93 11.79 -1.36
N SER A 70 9.72 10.48 -1.24
CA SER A 70 9.45 9.81 0.03
C SER A 70 10.71 9.78 0.90
N ASN A 71 10.81 10.70 1.86
CA ASN A 71 11.98 10.87 2.72
C ASN A 71 12.23 9.73 3.73
N ARG A 72 11.24 8.85 3.94
CA ARG A 72 11.34 7.66 4.80
C ARG A 72 11.62 6.38 4.01
N CYS A 73 11.65 6.42 2.68
CA CYS A 73 11.91 5.25 1.85
C CYS A 73 13.39 5.15 1.45
N ILE A 74 14.11 4.17 1.98
CA ILE A 74 15.50 3.88 1.59
C ILE A 74 15.61 3.39 0.14
N GLY A 75 14.59 2.70 -0.36
CA GLY A 75 14.51 2.16 -1.72
C GLY A 75 14.21 3.18 -2.83
N ARG A 76 14.08 4.48 -2.51
CA ARG A 76 13.65 5.53 -3.44
C ARG A 76 14.54 5.74 -4.67
N HIS A 77 15.73 5.14 -4.75
CA HIS A 77 16.58 5.19 -5.94
C HIS A 77 15.99 4.40 -7.13
N MET A 78 15.11 3.43 -6.86
CA MET A 78 14.42 2.61 -7.86
C MET A 78 13.18 3.26 -8.47
N TRP A 79 12.87 4.50 -8.10
CA TRP A 79 11.63 5.20 -8.43
C TRP A 79 11.21 5.22 -9.91
N ARG A 80 12.17 5.15 -10.84
CA ARG A 80 11.91 5.12 -12.29
C ARG A 80 11.39 3.78 -12.80
N THR A 81 11.55 2.71 -12.02
CA THR A 81 11.14 1.35 -12.38
C THR A 81 9.70 1.02 -11.96
N LEU A 82 9.05 1.94 -11.24
CA LEU A 82 7.69 1.76 -10.74
C LEU A 82 6.72 1.52 -11.90
N LYS A 83 6.08 0.35 -11.88
CA LYS A 83 4.97 0.00 -12.77
C LYS A 83 3.68 0.58 -12.21
N ILE A 84 2.84 1.07 -13.10
CA ILE A 84 1.66 1.85 -12.72
C ILE A 84 0.45 1.19 -13.36
N GLN A 85 -0.51 0.84 -12.52
CA GLN A 85 -1.83 0.40 -12.93
C GLN A 85 -2.79 1.57 -12.73
N ASP A 86 -3.24 2.15 -13.84
CA ASP A 86 -4.25 3.20 -13.82
C ASP A 86 -5.63 2.56 -13.67
N CYS A 87 -6.22 2.75 -12.49
CA CYS A 87 -7.54 2.24 -12.13
C CYS A 87 -8.46 3.38 -11.68
N ARG A 88 -8.22 4.61 -12.17
CA ARG A 88 -8.99 5.80 -11.82
C ARG A 88 -10.47 5.74 -12.22
N ASP A 89 -10.83 4.78 -13.07
CA ASP A 89 -12.21 4.52 -13.49
C ASP A 89 -12.90 3.36 -12.77
N ILE A 90 -12.16 2.60 -11.97
CA ILE A 90 -12.69 1.42 -11.27
C ILE A 90 -13.40 1.86 -9.99
N ARG A 91 -14.69 1.50 -9.89
CA ARG A 91 -15.59 1.89 -8.78
C ARG A 91 -16.43 0.75 -8.22
N THR A 92 -16.18 -0.49 -8.67
CA THR A 92 -16.93 -1.66 -8.21
C THR A 92 -16.04 -2.56 -7.38
N ARG A 93 -16.62 -3.27 -6.42
CA ARG A 93 -15.90 -4.23 -5.57
C ARG A 93 -15.11 -5.25 -6.40
N ASP A 94 -15.75 -5.85 -7.41
CA ASP A 94 -15.12 -6.87 -8.25
C ASP A 94 -13.99 -6.28 -9.09
N GLY A 95 -14.19 -5.09 -9.66
CA GLY A 95 -13.12 -4.41 -10.40
C GLY A 95 -11.93 -4.04 -9.52
N VAL A 96 -12.17 -3.63 -8.26
CA VAL A 96 -11.10 -3.40 -7.29
C VAL A 96 -10.38 -4.71 -6.97
N ALA A 97 -11.11 -5.79 -6.71
CA ALA A 97 -10.51 -7.10 -6.44
C ALA A 97 -9.64 -7.59 -7.62
N ASP A 98 -10.11 -7.45 -8.86
CA ASP A 98 -9.36 -7.80 -10.07
C ASP A 98 -8.08 -6.96 -10.21
N ALA A 99 -8.16 -5.66 -9.92
CA ALA A 99 -7.00 -4.77 -9.96
C ALA A 99 -5.95 -5.16 -8.89
N LEU A 100 -6.39 -5.53 -7.68
CA LEU A 100 -5.50 -5.99 -6.61
C LEU A 100 -4.84 -7.34 -6.94
N GLN A 101 -5.59 -8.26 -7.54
CA GLN A 101 -5.03 -9.52 -8.07
C GLN A 101 -3.96 -9.25 -9.13
N ASN A 102 -4.28 -8.37 -10.09
CA ASN A 102 -3.33 -7.98 -11.13
C ASN A 102 -2.09 -7.30 -10.57
N HIS A 103 -2.23 -6.48 -9.52
CA HIS A 103 -1.12 -5.90 -8.76
C HIS A 103 -0.19 -7.00 -8.23
N LEU A 104 -0.73 -8.01 -7.54
CA LEU A 104 0.06 -9.11 -6.99
C LEU A 104 0.75 -9.95 -8.05
N ASN A 105 0.04 -10.27 -9.13
CA ASN A 105 0.62 -11.01 -10.26
C ASN A 105 1.78 -10.25 -10.90
N THR A 106 1.62 -8.94 -11.10
CA THR A 106 2.68 -8.08 -11.63
C THR A 106 3.85 -7.99 -10.67
N ALA A 107 3.58 -7.81 -9.37
CA ALA A 107 4.61 -7.66 -8.35
C ALA A 107 5.42 -8.94 -8.13
N TRP A 108 4.81 -10.13 -8.22
CA TRP A 108 5.46 -11.39 -7.85
C TRP A 108 6.55 -11.84 -8.84
N LYS A 109 6.24 -11.85 -10.14
CA LYS A 109 7.13 -12.30 -11.23
C LYS A 109 8.01 -13.51 -10.88
N GLY A 110 7.43 -14.53 -10.26
CA GLY A 110 8.12 -15.77 -9.89
C GLY A 110 9.26 -15.60 -8.87
N GLY A 111 9.21 -14.54 -8.05
CA GLY A 111 10.22 -14.20 -7.05
C GLY A 111 11.14 -13.03 -7.44
N ASP A 112 11.18 -12.65 -8.72
CA ASP A 112 11.89 -11.45 -9.20
C ASP A 112 11.03 -10.19 -9.02
N LEU A 113 10.85 -9.78 -7.76
CA LEU A 113 9.85 -8.78 -7.38
C LEU A 113 9.95 -7.47 -8.17
N GLU A 114 8.81 -6.99 -8.65
CA GLU A 114 8.69 -5.68 -9.31
C GLU A 114 7.93 -4.69 -8.42
N SER A 115 8.35 -3.42 -8.44
CA SER A 115 7.60 -2.35 -7.75
C SER A 115 6.39 -1.93 -8.57
N VAL A 116 5.21 -2.00 -7.96
CA VAL A 116 3.93 -1.68 -8.59
C VAL A 116 3.18 -0.67 -7.72
N ILE A 117 2.43 0.22 -8.35
CA ILE A 117 1.40 1.03 -7.71
C ILE A 117 0.10 0.90 -8.51
N THR A 118 -1.03 0.74 -7.82
CA THR A 118 -2.36 0.75 -8.43
C THR A 118 -3.09 1.98 -7.94
N VAL A 119 -3.50 2.87 -8.85
CA VAL A 119 -4.11 4.16 -8.50
C VAL A 119 -5.60 4.12 -8.77
N PHE A 120 -6.42 4.19 -7.73
CA PHE A 120 -7.88 4.22 -7.80
C PHE A 120 -8.40 5.67 -7.93
N PRO A 121 -9.72 5.90 -8.08
CA PRO A 121 -10.26 7.24 -8.34
C PRO A 121 -9.83 8.28 -7.28
N PRO A 122 -9.59 9.54 -7.69
CA PRO A 122 -9.25 10.60 -6.75
C PRO A 122 -10.43 11.03 -5.90
N ARG A 123 -10.13 11.58 -4.73
CA ARG A 123 -11.08 12.39 -3.95
C ARG A 123 -11.35 13.69 -4.70
N ILE A 124 -12.58 14.19 -4.61
CA ILE A 124 -12.96 15.48 -5.17
C ILE A 124 -12.52 16.61 -4.23
N PRO A 125 -11.66 17.53 -4.70
CA PRO A 125 -11.24 18.69 -3.91
C PRO A 125 -12.43 19.53 -3.43
N GLY A 126 -12.36 20.02 -2.19
CA GLY A 126 -13.38 20.92 -1.64
C GLY A 126 -14.68 20.24 -1.17
N GLU A 127 -14.86 18.93 -1.41
CA GLU A 127 -16.02 18.16 -0.96
C GLU A 127 -15.62 17.06 0.06
N PRO A 128 -15.13 17.41 1.26
CA PRO A 128 -14.62 16.43 2.23
C PRO A 128 -15.71 15.48 2.78
N HIS A 129 -16.99 15.82 2.58
CA HIS A 129 -18.13 14.98 2.98
C HIS A 129 -18.59 14.03 1.88
N ARG A 130 -18.07 14.18 0.66
CA ARG A 130 -18.37 13.25 -0.42
C ARG A 130 -17.57 11.96 -0.21
N PRO A 131 -18.21 10.78 -0.37
CA PRO A 131 -17.51 9.53 -0.17
C PRO A 131 -16.32 9.33 -1.10
N ASP A 132 -15.26 8.74 -0.58
CA ASP A 132 -14.18 8.21 -1.42
C ASP A 132 -14.70 6.98 -2.18
N ALA A 133 -14.54 6.99 -3.52
CA ALA A 133 -15.08 5.94 -4.38
C ALA A 133 -14.50 4.55 -4.07
N VAL A 134 -13.22 4.49 -3.69
CA VAL A 134 -12.52 3.25 -3.33
C VAL A 134 -11.61 3.50 -2.14
N ARG A 135 -11.67 2.62 -1.14
CA ARG A 135 -10.65 2.50 -0.09
C ARG A 135 -10.36 1.04 0.22
N ILE A 136 -9.17 0.80 0.77
CA ILE A 136 -8.77 -0.50 1.30
C ILE A 136 -8.57 -0.33 2.80
N GLY A 137 -9.27 -1.13 3.59
CA GLY A 137 -9.19 -1.07 5.05
C GLY A 137 -7.95 -1.73 5.63
N ASN A 138 -7.25 -2.55 4.85
CA ASN A 138 -6.01 -3.21 5.26
C ASN A 138 -4.87 -2.18 5.36
N HIS A 139 -4.04 -2.28 6.40
CA HIS A 139 -2.77 -1.53 6.46
C HIS A 139 -1.83 -1.98 5.32
N GLN A 140 -1.67 -3.29 5.17
CA GLN A 140 -0.94 -3.92 4.08
C GLN A 140 -1.83 -4.95 3.41
N LEU A 141 -1.75 -5.06 2.09
CA LEU A 141 -2.61 -5.95 1.30
C LEU A 141 -2.36 -7.43 1.64
N LEU A 142 -1.09 -7.80 1.84
CA LEU A 142 -0.70 -9.08 2.44
C LEU A 142 -0.34 -8.82 3.89
N ARG A 143 -0.97 -9.56 4.81
CA ARG A 143 -0.61 -9.55 6.22
C ARG A 143 -1.21 -10.76 6.92
N TYR A 144 -0.53 -11.24 7.96
CA TYR A 144 -1.09 -12.25 8.85
C TYR A 144 -2.08 -11.63 9.85
N ALA A 145 -3.07 -12.43 10.22
CA ALA A 145 -4.05 -12.15 11.26
C ALA A 145 -3.44 -12.25 12.67
N GLY A 146 -4.11 -11.65 13.64
CA GLY A 146 -3.78 -11.76 15.06
C GLY A 146 -5.01 -12.18 15.87
N PHE A 147 -4.99 -13.38 16.43
CA PHE A 147 -6.09 -13.94 17.23
C PHE A 147 -5.77 -13.82 18.72
N LYS A 148 -6.48 -12.92 19.40
CA LYS A 148 -6.41 -12.81 20.86
C LYS A 148 -7.00 -14.04 21.54
N LYS A 149 -6.31 -14.54 22.56
CA LYS A 149 -6.75 -15.65 23.42
C LYS A 149 -7.31 -15.13 24.74
N ASP A 150 -7.99 -16.01 25.46
CA ASP A 150 -8.59 -15.72 26.77
C ASP A 150 -7.55 -15.30 27.82
N ASP A 151 -6.33 -15.82 27.73
CA ASP A 151 -5.21 -15.48 28.62
C ASP A 151 -4.53 -14.13 28.27
N GLY A 152 -5.04 -13.42 27.26
CA GLY A 152 -4.50 -12.15 26.80
C GLY A 152 -3.34 -12.25 25.81
N THR A 153 -2.82 -13.45 25.54
CA THR A 153 -1.81 -13.67 24.51
C THR A 153 -2.42 -13.61 23.11
N VAL A 154 -1.58 -13.45 22.08
CA VAL A 154 -2.01 -13.42 20.67
C VAL A 154 -1.34 -14.55 19.89
N THR A 155 -2.13 -15.28 19.10
CA THR A 155 -1.61 -16.15 18.03
C THR A 155 -1.60 -15.39 16.71
N GLY A 156 -0.45 -15.32 16.05
CA GLY A 156 -0.26 -14.54 14.82
C GLY A 156 0.33 -13.16 15.09
N ASP A 157 -0.03 -12.16 14.30
CA ASP A 157 0.51 -10.80 14.39
C ASP A 157 -0.31 -9.93 15.35
N PRO A 158 0.24 -9.51 16.51
CA PRO A 158 -0.48 -8.65 17.45
C PRO A 158 -0.94 -7.32 16.87
N HIS A 159 -0.20 -6.77 15.90
CA HIS A 159 -0.57 -5.53 15.24
C HIS A 159 -1.88 -5.68 14.44
N SER A 160 -2.22 -6.89 14.00
CA SER A 160 -3.41 -7.15 13.21
C SER A 160 -4.65 -7.47 14.06
N THR A 161 -4.55 -7.50 15.39
CA THR A 161 -5.60 -8.04 16.28
C THR A 161 -6.94 -7.32 16.10
N GLU A 162 -6.97 -5.99 16.20
CA GLU A 162 -8.21 -5.21 16.06
C GLU A 162 -8.85 -5.40 14.67
N PHE A 163 -8.02 -5.36 13.63
CA PHE A 163 -8.49 -5.61 12.26
C PHE A 163 -9.05 -7.03 12.10
N THR A 164 -8.37 -8.03 12.69
CA THR A 164 -8.79 -9.44 12.68
C THR A 164 -10.15 -9.61 13.34
N GLU A 165 -10.34 -9.05 14.54
CA GLU A 165 -11.60 -9.10 15.28
C GLU A 165 -12.75 -8.45 14.49
N ARG A 166 -12.49 -7.31 13.84
CA ARG A 166 -13.46 -6.67 12.95
C ARG A 166 -13.84 -7.55 11.75
N MET A 167 -12.87 -8.17 11.08
CA MET A 167 -13.17 -9.05 9.95
C MET A 167 -13.99 -10.27 10.39
N LEU A 168 -13.65 -10.88 11.53
CA LEU A 168 -14.40 -11.99 12.11
C LEU A 168 -15.84 -11.60 12.44
N SER A 169 -16.07 -10.41 13.02
CA SER A 169 -17.42 -9.93 13.34
C SER A 169 -18.27 -9.61 12.12
N GLN A 170 -17.63 -9.30 10.98
CA GLN A 170 -18.26 -9.12 9.68
C GLN A 170 -18.47 -10.44 8.90
N GLY A 171 -18.18 -11.58 9.52
CA GLY A 171 -18.46 -12.91 8.96
C GLY A 171 -17.29 -13.57 8.23
N TRP A 172 -16.08 -13.00 8.27
CA TRP A 172 -14.89 -13.75 7.86
C TRP A 172 -14.69 -14.96 8.77
N ASN A 173 -14.49 -16.13 8.17
CA ASN A 173 -14.29 -17.37 8.91
C ASN A 173 -13.15 -18.17 8.27
N PRO A 174 -11.89 -17.94 8.68
CA PRO A 174 -10.76 -18.66 8.10
C PRO A 174 -10.82 -20.14 8.44
N ALA A 175 -10.44 -21.00 7.49
CA ALA A 175 -10.41 -22.45 7.69
C ALA A 175 -9.48 -22.88 8.84
N GLN A 176 -8.41 -22.11 9.07
CA GLN A 176 -7.45 -22.33 10.16
C GLN A 176 -7.09 -21.00 10.82
N ARG A 177 -7.00 -21.01 12.15
CA ARG A 177 -6.53 -19.89 12.97
C ARG A 177 -5.16 -20.24 13.54
N GLY A 178 -4.12 -19.66 12.98
CA GLY A 178 -2.74 -19.94 13.32
C GLY A 178 -1.86 -18.70 13.17
N ALA A 179 -0.56 -18.89 13.41
CA ALA A 179 0.41 -17.79 13.39
C ALA A 179 0.56 -17.13 12.00
N HIS A 180 0.22 -17.86 10.94
CA HIS A 180 0.41 -17.44 9.56
C HIS A 180 -0.92 -17.42 8.78
N THR A 181 -2.05 -17.22 9.45
CA THR A 181 -3.35 -17.09 8.75
C THR A 181 -3.38 -15.77 7.97
N PRO A 182 -3.50 -15.75 6.63
CA PRO A 182 -3.62 -14.52 5.87
C PRO A 182 -4.91 -13.77 6.21
N LEU A 183 -4.85 -12.44 6.27
CA LEU A 183 -6.04 -11.60 6.41
C LEU A 183 -6.83 -11.52 5.10
N PRO A 184 -8.17 -11.41 5.17
CA PRO A 184 -8.99 -11.10 4.00
C PRO A 184 -8.78 -9.63 3.61
N TRP A 185 -9.22 -9.27 2.41
CA TRP A 185 -9.29 -7.88 1.98
C TRP A 185 -10.58 -7.21 2.49
N SER A 186 -10.43 -6.03 3.07
CA SER A 186 -11.49 -5.08 3.39
C SER A 186 -11.54 -4.04 2.27
N ILE A 187 -12.51 -4.19 1.37
CA ILE A 187 -12.73 -3.27 0.24
C ILE A 187 -13.92 -2.37 0.58
N TRP A 188 -13.73 -1.06 0.39
CA TRP A 188 -14.75 -0.05 0.61
C TRP A 188 -15.11 0.61 -0.72
N ILE A 189 -16.40 0.73 -0.99
CA ILE A 189 -16.95 1.41 -2.16
C ILE A 189 -17.86 2.54 -1.68
N ASP A 190 -17.60 3.76 -2.14
CA ASP A 190 -18.31 4.97 -1.69
C ASP A 190 -18.38 5.07 -0.15
N ASP A 191 -17.22 4.92 0.51
CA ASP A 191 -17.05 4.84 1.98
C ASP A 191 -17.96 3.82 2.71
N GLN A 192 -18.47 2.81 1.99
CA GLN A 192 -19.17 1.68 2.58
C GLN A 192 -18.30 0.42 2.50
N GLU A 193 -17.97 -0.13 3.66
CA GLU A 193 -17.24 -1.40 3.76
C GLU A 193 -18.07 -2.55 3.19
N THR A 194 -17.50 -3.26 2.22
CA THR A 194 -18.11 -4.47 1.66
C THR A 194 -17.79 -5.67 2.56
N ALA A 195 -18.50 -6.79 2.36
CA ALA A 195 -18.19 -8.02 3.08
C ALA A 195 -16.71 -8.43 2.88
N PRO A 196 -16.03 -8.97 3.92
CA PRO A 196 -14.64 -9.42 3.81
C PRO A 196 -14.44 -10.35 2.60
N LEU A 197 -13.39 -10.11 1.83
CA LEU A 197 -13.02 -10.96 0.69
C LEU A 197 -11.83 -11.82 1.10
N ASP A 198 -12.06 -13.10 1.39
CA ASP A 198 -11.02 -14.07 1.73
C ASP A 198 -10.27 -14.55 0.48
N HIS A 199 -9.58 -13.61 -0.16
CA HIS A 199 -8.90 -13.81 -1.44
C HIS A 199 -7.84 -14.91 -1.36
N PHE A 200 -7.01 -14.90 -0.32
CA PHE A 200 -5.89 -15.83 -0.19
C PHE A 200 -6.33 -17.26 0.19
N ALA A 201 -7.55 -17.46 0.70
CA ALA A 201 -8.12 -18.79 0.83
C ALA A 201 -8.49 -19.40 -0.55
N ALA A 202 -8.96 -18.57 -1.48
CA ALA A 202 -9.29 -18.99 -2.85
C ALA A 202 -8.04 -19.05 -3.76
N HIS A 203 -7.07 -18.18 -3.51
CA HIS A 203 -5.86 -17.96 -4.33
C HIS A 203 -4.59 -17.98 -3.47
N PRO A 204 -4.26 -19.12 -2.81
CA PRO A 204 -3.09 -19.22 -1.94
C PRO A 204 -1.77 -18.93 -2.69
N GLU A 205 -1.71 -19.16 -4.00
CA GLU A 205 -0.57 -18.85 -4.86
C GLU A 205 -0.24 -17.36 -4.93
N GLN A 206 -1.20 -16.48 -4.63
CA GLN A 206 -1.00 -15.02 -4.58
C GLN A 206 -0.57 -14.52 -3.20
N PHE A 207 -0.34 -15.42 -2.24
CA PHE A 207 0.27 -15.12 -0.95
C PHE A 207 1.63 -15.84 -0.83
N PRO A 208 2.64 -15.50 -1.66
CA PRO A 208 3.92 -16.20 -1.62
C PRO A 208 4.61 -16.00 -0.27
N GLU A 209 4.91 -17.11 0.40
CA GLU A 209 5.63 -17.13 1.68
C GLU A 209 7.05 -17.68 1.48
N VAL A 210 7.98 -17.20 2.32
CA VAL A 210 9.34 -17.72 2.42
C VAL A 210 9.53 -18.31 3.81
N ASP A 211 9.91 -19.58 3.88
CA ASP A 211 10.31 -20.24 5.11
C ASP A 211 11.64 -19.67 5.60
N ILE A 212 11.74 -19.42 6.90
CA ILE A 212 12.92 -18.83 7.53
C ILE A 212 13.75 -19.95 8.14
N THR A 213 14.85 -20.27 7.48
CA THR A 213 15.83 -21.28 7.91
C THR A 213 17.18 -20.64 8.20
N HIS A 214 18.04 -21.32 8.97
CA HIS A 214 19.39 -20.84 9.25
C HIS A 214 20.48 -21.81 8.77
N PRO A 215 21.51 -21.33 8.03
CA PRO A 215 22.53 -22.21 7.44
C PRO A 215 23.36 -22.99 8.46
N GLU A 216 23.50 -22.46 9.68
CA GLU A 216 24.36 -23.04 10.72
C GLU A 216 23.61 -23.43 12.01
N HIS A 217 22.34 -23.03 12.15
CA HIS A 217 21.56 -23.19 13.39
C HIS A 217 20.20 -23.80 13.08
N THR A 218 20.18 -25.11 12.83
CA THR A 218 18.96 -25.85 12.47
C THR A 218 17.84 -25.78 13.52
N GLY A 219 18.16 -25.38 14.77
CA GLY A 219 17.14 -25.09 15.77
C GLY A 219 16.19 -23.95 15.36
N ILE A 220 16.63 -23.02 14.52
CA ILE A 220 15.78 -21.95 13.97
C ILE A 220 14.73 -22.55 13.02
N ASP A 221 15.10 -23.53 12.18
CA ASP A 221 14.17 -24.18 11.25
C ASP A 221 12.99 -24.83 12.00
N ALA A 222 13.26 -25.38 13.19
CA ALA A 222 12.24 -25.99 14.05
C ALA A 222 11.21 -24.98 14.61
N LEU A 223 11.48 -23.67 14.54
CA LEU A 223 10.51 -22.64 14.92
C LEU A 223 9.39 -22.49 13.88
N GLY A 224 9.57 -22.99 12.65
CA GLY A 224 8.56 -22.97 11.60
C GLY A 224 8.17 -21.57 11.16
N LEU A 225 9.07 -20.60 11.29
CA LEU A 225 8.84 -19.20 10.93
C LEU A 225 8.74 -19.05 9.41
N ARG A 226 7.83 -18.18 8.97
CA ARG A 226 7.68 -17.79 7.57
C ARG A 226 7.27 -16.33 7.46
N TRP A 227 7.52 -15.73 6.30
CA TRP A 227 7.06 -14.38 6.01
C TRP A 227 6.61 -14.24 4.56
N TYR A 228 5.56 -13.45 4.32
CA TYR A 228 5.08 -13.18 2.96
C TYR A 228 6.08 -12.30 2.20
N ALA A 229 6.23 -12.53 0.90
CA ALA A 229 7.32 -11.95 0.12
C ALA A 229 7.05 -10.50 -0.34
N ILE A 230 5.79 -10.11 -0.50
CA ILE A 230 5.41 -8.85 -1.16
C ILE A 230 4.89 -7.83 -0.13
N PRO A 231 5.66 -6.77 0.20
CA PRO A 231 5.22 -5.70 1.10
C PRO A 231 4.36 -4.66 0.38
N VAL A 232 3.05 -4.88 0.30
CA VAL A 232 2.12 -3.92 -0.31
C VAL A 232 1.54 -3.01 0.79
N ILE A 233 1.87 -1.73 0.80
CA ILE A 233 1.25 -0.73 1.69
C ILE A 233 -0.03 -0.23 1.02
N SER A 234 -1.15 -0.24 1.74
CA SER A 234 -2.48 0.11 1.20
C SER A 234 -3.21 1.24 1.94
N GLU A 235 -2.68 1.72 3.07
CA GLU A 235 -3.31 2.75 3.92
C GLU A 235 -2.78 4.19 3.71
N MET A 236 -2.03 4.42 2.64
CA MET A 236 -1.48 5.75 2.32
C MET A 236 -2.22 6.39 1.15
N ALA A 237 -2.41 7.71 1.23
CA ALA A 237 -2.88 8.50 0.11
C ALA A 237 -1.70 9.00 -0.73
N LEU A 238 -1.90 9.03 -2.05
CA LEU A 238 -0.99 9.63 -3.01
C LEU A 238 -1.49 11.03 -3.35
N VAL A 239 -0.62 12.04 -3.30
CA VAL A 239 -0.97 13.43 -3.63
C VAL A 239 -0.11 13.92 -4.79
N ILE A 240 -0.74 14.35 -5.88
CA ILE A 240 -0.07 14.83 -7.09
C ILE A 240 -0.76 16.12 -7.53
N GLY A 241 0.00 17.22 -7.64
CA GLY A 241 -0.52 18.49 -8.17
C GLY A 241 -1.79 19.01 -7.50
N GLY A 242 -1.97 18.73 -6.20
CA GLY A 242 -3.17 19.10 -5.44
C GLY A 242 -4.32 18.10 -5.47
N ILE A 243 -4.28 17.09 -6.35
CA ILE A 243 -5.25 15.99 -6.37
C ILE A 243 -4.82 14.92 -5.36
N THR A 244 -5.78 14.44 -4.57
CA THR A 244 -5.57 13.37 -3.59
C THR A 244 -6.18 12.07 -4.12
N TYR A 245 -5.36 11.03 -4.23
CA TYR A 245 -5.77 9.65 -4.51
C TYR A 245 -5.78 8.90 -3.17
N PRO A 246 -6.94 8.72 -2.52
CA PRO A 246 -7.02 8.16 -1.18
C PRO A 246 -6.67 6.67 -1.12
N CYS A 247 -6.75 5.97 -2.25
CA CYS A 247 -6.40 4.56 -2.37
C CYS A 247 -5.40 4.38 -3.51
N ALA A 248 -4.14 4.14 -3.14
CA ALA A 248 -3.06 3.92 -4.08
C ALA A 248 -2.09 2.84 -3.58
N PRO A 249 -2.53 1.57 -3.41
CA PRO A 249 -1.67 0.52 -2.88
C PRO A 249 -0.39 0.38 -3.71
N PHE A 250 0.75 0.28 -3.02
CA PHE A 250 2.07 0.23 -3.63
C PHE A 250 2.95 -0.82 -2.98
N ASN A 251 3.84 -1.45 -3.75
CA ASN A 251 4.87 -2.33 -3.23
C ASN A 251 6.27 -1.96 -3.73
N GLY A 252 7.26 -2.36 -2.92
CA GLY A 252 8.63 -2.62 -3.35
C GLY A 252 8.98 -4.06 -3.00
N TRP A 253 10.13 -4.23 -2.36
CA TRP A 253 10.55 -5.47 -1.71
C TRP A 253 11.14 -5.15 -0.35
N TYR A 254 11.16 -6.15 0.54
CA TYR A 254 11.66 -5.97 1.90
C TYR A 254 13.16 -5.68 1.93
N MET A 255 13.55 -4.80 2.84
CA MET A 255 14.84 -4.86 3.50
C MET A 255 14.75 -5.86 4.66
N GLY A 256 15.68 -6.80 4.77
CA GLY A 256 15.56 -7.93 5.72
C GLY A 256 15.32 -7.55 7.18
N THR A 257 15.80 -6.39 7.64
CA THR A 257 15.58 -5.89 9.00
C THR A 257 14.13 -5.48 9.28
N GLU A 258 13.34 -5.17 8.26
CA GLU A 258 11.89 -4.97 8.40
C GLU A 258 11.21 -6.24 8.91
N ILE A 259 11.68 -7.41 8.47
CA ILE A 259 11.17 -8.70 8.93
C ILE A 259 11.88 -9.09 10.24
N ALA A 260 13.20 -9.27 10.18
CA ALA A 260 13.95 -9.88 11.27
C ALA A 260 14.01 -9.02 12.53
N ALA A 261 14.20 -7.71 12.41
CA ALA A 261 14.30 -6.83 13.57
C ALA A 261 12.92 -6.32 13.99
N ARG A 262 12.11 -5.83 13.05
CA ARG A 262 10.83 -5.19 13.40
C ARG A 262 9.70 -6.20 13.56
N ASN A 263 9.46 -7.08 12.59
CA ASN A 263 8.31 -7.98 12.66
C ASN A 263 8.53 -9.12 13.67
N PHE A 264 9.71 -9.75 13.64
CA PHE A 264 10.01 -10.88 14.52
C PHE A 264 10.41 -10.46 15.93
N CYS A 265 11.20 -9.39 16.10
CA CYS A 265 11.86 -9.11 17.38
C CYS A 265 11.22 -7.99 18.20
N ASP A 266 10.41 -7.08 17.63
CA ASP A 266 9.74 -6.04 18.42
C ASP A 266 8.81 -6.68 19.48
N PRO A 267 8.83 -6.22 20.76
CA PRO A 267 7.99 -6.76 21.83
C PRO A 267 6.49 -6.68 21.58
N GLN A 268 6.06 -5.67 20.83
CA GLN A 268 4.67 -5.44 20.42
C GLN A 268 4.29 -6.18 19.13
N ARG A 269 5.19 -7.01 18.59
CA ARG A 269 4.99 -7.86 17.42
C ARG A 269 5.17 -9.33 17.82
N TYR A 270 5.86 -10.14 17.02
CA TYR A 270 6.01 -11.58 17.33
C TYR A 270 6.91 -11.86 18.54
N ASN A 271 7.74 -10.89 18.97
CA ASN A 271 8.58 -10.95 20.18
C ASN A 271 9.39 -12.26 20.30
N LEU A 272 10.13 -12.60 19.24
CA LEU A 272 10.80 -13.91 19.11
C LEU A 272 12.24 -13.92 19.60
N ILE A 273 12.79 -12.81 20.13
CA ILE A 273 14.21 -12.70 20.50
C ILE A 273 14.65 -13.86 21.41
N GLU A 274 13.91 -14.12 22.48
CA GLU A 274 14.24 -15.18 23.45
C GLU A 274 14.18 -16.56 22.81
N ARG A 275 13.12 -16.85 22.04
CA ARG A 275 12.94 -18.14 21.35
C ARG A 275 14.02 -18.39 20.31
N ILE A 276 14.46 -17.35 19.61
CA ILE A 276 15.57 -17.43 18.65
C ILE A 276 16.88 -17.70 19.39
N GLY A 277 17.15 -17.02 20.51
CA GLY A 277 18.34 -17.27 21.33
C GLY A 277 18.41 -18.72 21.83
N GLN A 278 17.30 -19.24 22.34
CA GLN A 278 17.17 -20.63 22.78
C GLN A 278 17.38 -21.61 21.62
N ALA A 279 16.80 -21.33 20.44
CA ALA A 279 16.97 -22.14 19.23
C ALA A 279 18.43 -22.17 18.73
N MET A 280 19.21 -21.13 19.04
CA MET A 280 20.65 -21.06 18.77
C MET A 280 21.51 -21.71 19.86
N GLY A 281 20.91 -22.20 20.95
CA GLY A 281 21.63 -22.80 22.08
C GLY A 281 22.27 -21.77 23.02
N LEU A 282 21.82 -20.52 23.02
CA LEU A 282 22.29 -19.47 23.92
C LEU A 282 21.59 -19.54 25.28
N ASP A 283 22.29 -19.10 26.32
CA ASP A 283 21.66 -18.84 27.62
C ASP A 283 20.87 -17.53 27.55
N THR A 284 19.54 -17.62 27.67
CA THR A 284 18.63 -16.47 27.63
C THR A 284 18.11 -16.06 29.00
N SER A 285 18.72 -16.56 30.09
CA SER A 285 18.31 -16.23 31.46
C SER A 285 18.75 -14.83 31.92
N SER A 286 19.67 -14.20 31.18
CA SER A 286 20.28 -12.90 31.48
C SER A 286 20.49 -12.09 30.19
N ASN A 287 20.40 -10.76 30.29
CA ASN A 287 20.76 -9.85 29.19
C ASN A 287 22.28 -9.61 29.05
N ARG A 288 23.08 -10.26 29.90
CA ARG A 288 24.54 -10.16 29.97
C ARG A 288 25.17 -11.51 29.76
#